data_AF-A0A8E0RQ87-F1
#
_entry.id   AF-A0A8E0RQ87-F1
#
_cell.length_a   1.000
_cell.length_b   1.000
_cell.length_c   1.000
_cell.angle_alpha   90.00
_cell.angle_beta   90.00
_cell.angle_gamma   90.00
#
_symmetry.space_group_name_H-M   'P 1'
#
loop_
_entity.id
_entity.type
_entity.pdbx_description
1 polymer ?
#
loop_
_entity_poly.entity_id
_entity_poly.type
_entity_poly.pdbx_seq_one_letter_code
_entity_poly.pdbx_strand_id
1 'polypeptide(L)'
;IEQNYGLEYGLSDADVVELASLVSAVDRQLTPAVDWFLWGEDSVFVKYTRKWCSASLSRLSAFYLPYKWRQRKVYLSRHSQLVQCLRHKSDAEIARELYGMAKRCLTAFSYILGKKTYFVGDRPTAIDAYVFSRLWPLLHYESQQGNVSWHSVGPSGNIDSAVQSASHPLISHVLQCPNLVAHFIRIQNEFFPKAAEHFRRGETSLGKARLISDAFVAHPVRDCLLFAGFVAGVFVAYAHSKGLIRILPA
;
A
#
# COMPACT_ATOMS: atom_id res chain seq x y z
N ILE A 1 26.89 30.63 -4.02
CA ILE A 1 26.24 30.01 -5.20
C ILE A 1 25.47 28.82 -4.67
N GLU A 2 24.21 29.03 -4.25
CA GLU A 2 23.37 27.93 -3.79
C GLU A 2 23.01 27.06 -4.98
N GLN A 3 23.54 25.83 -4.94
CA GLN A 3 23.21 24.70 -5.81
C GLN A 3 21.70 24.47 -5.84
N ASN A 4 20.95 25.11 -6.74
CA ASN A 4 19.48 25.00 -6.78
C ASN A 4 19.06 23.68 -7.45
N TYR A 5 19.23 22.57 -6.71
CA TYR A 5 19.04 21.19 -7.16
C TYR A 5 17.63 20.64 -6.95
N GLY A 6 16.70 21.45 -6.44
CA GLY A 6 15.31 21.03 -6.21
C GLY A 6 14.51 20.92 -7.51
N LEU A 7 13.60 19.95 -7.59
CA LEU A 7 12.59 19.85 -8.65
C LEU A 7 11.72 21.10 -8.76
N GLU A 8 11.77 21.99 -7.77
CA GLU A 8 10.95 23.20 -7.65
C GLU A 8 11.70 24.46 -8.13
N TYR A 9 12.94 24.32 -8.62
CA TYR A 9 13.72 25.47 -9.09
C TYR A 9 13.01 26.17 -10.26
N GLY A 10 12.75 27.48 -10.14
CA GLY A 10 12.07 28.27 -11.17
C GLY A 10 10.55 28.16 -11.18
N LEU A 11 9.93 27.63 -10.12
CA LEU A 11 8.49 27.80 -9.88
C LEU A 11 8.19 29.23 -9.40
N SER A 12 7.00 29.74 -9.71
CA SER A 12 6.54 31.02 -9.15
C SER A 12 6.17 30.84 -7.67
N ASP A 13 6.17 31.92 -6.89
CA ASP A 13 5.76 31.86 -5.47
C ASP A 13 4.33 31.31 -5.31
N ALA A 14 3.44 31.59 -6.27
CA ALA A 14 2.09 31.03 -6.29
C ALA A 14 2.09 29.51 -6.49
N ASP A 15 2.92 29.00 -7.41
CA ASP A 15 3.06 27.57 -7.69
C ASP A 15 3.65 26.82 -6.49
N VAL A 16 4.59 27.44 -5.76
CA VAL A 16 5.17 26.86 -4.53
C VAL A 16 4.11 26.71 -3.45
N VAL A 17 3.27 27.73 -3.26
CA VAL A 17 2.15 27.67 -2.30
C VAL A 17 1.12 26.63 -2.72
N GLU A 18 0.78 26.55 -4.01
CA GLU A 18 -0.12 25.54 -4.55
C GLU A 18 0.45 24.13 -4.29
N LEU A 19 1.71 23.89 -4.63
CA LEU A 19 2.39 22.62 -4.39
C LEU A 19 2.37 22.22 -2.91
N ALA A 20 2.71 23.14 -2.00
CA ALA A 20 2.68 22.88 -0.56
C ALA A 20 1.28 22.51 -0.07
N SER A 21 0.24 23.18 -0.60
CA SER A 21 -1.16 22.87 -0.28
C SER A 21 -1.56 21.47 -0.74
N LEU A 22 -1.14 21.06 -1.94
CA LEU A 22 -1.42 19.73 -2.49
C LEU A 22 -0.68 18.64 -1.73
N VAL A 23 0.61 18.84 -1.41
CA VAL A 23 1.39 17.90 -0.60
C VAL A 23 0.74 17.71 0.77
N SER A 24 0.31 18.80 1.42
CA SER A 24 -0.42 18.71 2.68
C SER A 24 -1.76 17.98 2.53
N ALA A 25 -2.47 18.11 1.41
CA ALA A 25 -3.71 17.39 1.17
C ALA A 25 -3.47 15.88 1.03
N VAL A 26 -2.41 15.48 0.31
CA VAL A 26 -1.99 14.07 0.20
C VAL A 26 -1.68 13.50 1.59
N ASP A 27 -0.87 14.20 2.38
CA ASP A 27 -0.43 13.68 3.68
C ASP A 27 -1.55 13.59 4.72
N ARG A 28 -2.53 14.49 4.66
CA ARG A 28 -3.65 14.49 5.61
C ARG A 28 -4.79 13.56 5.21
N GLN A 29 -5.03 13.35 3.91
CA GLN A 29 -6.22 12.64 3.44
C GLN A 29 -5.88 11.30 2.79
N LEU A 30 -4.89 11.27 1.90
CA LEU A 30 -4.58 10.08 1.11
C LEU A 30 -3.63 9.13 1.84
N THR A 31 -2.57 9.65 2.46
CA THR A 31 -1.59 8.87 3.23
C THR A 31 -2.22 7.98 4.30
N PRO A 32 -3.07 8.48 5.23
CA PRO A 32 -3.61 7.64 6.29
C PRO A 32 -4.55 6.56 5.75
N ALA A 33 -5.25 6.81 4.64
CA ALA A 33 -6.12 5.85 3.97
C ALA A 33 -5.34 4.74 3.26
N VAL A 34 -4.26 5.09 2.54
CA VAL A 34 -3.38 4.11 1.89
C VAL A 34 -2.65 3.26 2.94
N ASP A 35 -2.16 3.89 4.02
CA ASP A 35 -1.57 3.16 5.15
C ASP A 35 -2.59 2.23 5.81
N TRP A 36 -3.85 2.65 5.96
CA TRP A 36 -4.91 1.79 6.48
C TRP A 36 -5.25 0.63 5.55
N PHE A 37 -5.31 0.87 4.24
CA PHE A 37 -5.53 -0.19 3.26
C PHE A 37 -4.43 -1.26 3.32
N LEU A 38 -3.16 -0.86 3.39
CA LEU A 38 -2.03 -1.78 3.40
C LEU A 38 -1.84 -2.51 4.72
N TRP A 39 -2.04 -1.81 5.85
CA TRP A 39 -1.67 -2.30 7.18
C TRP A 39 -2.87 -2.54 8.10
N GLY A 40 -3.96 -1.80 7.92
CA GLY A 40 -5.18 -1.96 8.69
C GLY A 40 -5.96 -3.21 8.30
N GLU A 41 -6.20 -3.43 7.01
CA GLU A 41 -6.99 -4.57 6.53
C GLU A 41 -6.24 -5.90 6.66
N ASP A 42 -6.83 -6.84 7.41
CA ASP A 42 -6.25 -8.17 7.63
C ASP A 42 -6.05 -8.95 6.33
N SER A 43 -7.03 -8.88 5.43
CA SER A 43 -7.01 -9.58 4.14
C SER A 43 -5.85 -9.09 3.25
N VAL A 44 -5.69 -7.78 3.12
CA VAL A 44 -4.63 -7.13 2.35
C VAL A 44 -3.27 -7.38 3.01
N PHE A 45 -3.19 -7.22 4.33
CA PHE A 45 -1.93 -7.38 5.06
C PHE A 45 -1.37 -8.81 4.92
N VAL A 46 -2.20 -9.83 5.14
CA VAL A 46 -1.76 -11.23 5.09
C VAL A 46 -1.42 -11.68 3.67
N LYS A 47 -2.25 -11.31 2.69
CA LYS A 47 -2.08 -11.77 1.30
C LYS A 47 -0.98 -11.03 0.56
N TYR A 48 -0.85 -9.73 0.79
CA TYR A 48 0.01 -8.84 0.01
C TYR A 48 1.10 -8.18 0.87
N THR A 49 0.75 -7.31 1.82
CA THR A 49 1.71 -6.41 2.48
C THR A 49 2.80 -7.16 3.24
N ARG A 50 2.45 -8.23 3.98
CA ARG A 50 3.41 -9.05 4.73
C ARG A 50 4.41 -9.72 3.80
N LYS A 51 3.94 -10.33 2.71
CA LYS A 51 4.81 -11.00 1.73
C LYS A 51 5.75 -10.00 1.06
N TRP A 52 5.20 -8.87 0.64
CA TRP A 52 5.96 -7.79 0.01
C TRP A 52 7.04 -7.22 0.93
N CYS A 53 6.69 -6.87 2.17
CA CYS A 53 7.64 -6.33 3.15
C CYS A 53 8.69 -7.36 3.60
N SER A 54 8.35 -8.66 3.59
CA SER A 54 9.25 -9.73 4.02
C SER A 54 10.24 -10.17 2.93
N ALA A 55 9.97 -9.86 1.67
CA ALA A 55 10.78 -10.32 0.53
C ALA A 55 12.24 -9.86 0.61
N SER A 56 12.50 -8.70 1.21
CA SER A 56 13.85 -8.13 1.35
C SER A 56 14.47 -8.33 2.73
N LEU A 57 13.81 -9.08 3.63
CA LEU A 57 14.24 -9.24 5.03
C LEU A 57 14.90 -10.59 5.28
N SER A 58 15.81 -10.63 6.26
CA SER A 58 16.32 -11.89 6.80
C SER A 58 15.20 -12.67 7.49
N ARG A 59 15.31 -14.01 7.50
CA ARG A 59 14.25 -14.91 7.99
C ARG A 59 13.72 -14.52 9.38
N LEU A 60 14.58 -14.19 10.33
CA LEU A 60 14.18 -13.78 11.68
C LEU A 60 13.43 -12.43 11.68
N SER A 61 13.92 -11.48 10.90
CA SER A 61 13.33 -10.14 10.80
C SER A 61 11.95 -10.18 10.11
N ALA A 62 11.78 -11.05 9.12
CA ALA A 62 10.53 -11.27 8.40
C ALA A 62 9.38 -11.78 9.30
N PHE A 63 9.68 -12.44 10.42
CA PHE A 63 8.64 -12.91 11.35
C PHE A 63 8.07 -11.80 12.23
N TYR A 64 8.90 -10.86 12.70
CA TYR A 64 8.50 -9.87 13.71
C TYR A 64 8.28 -8.45 13.15
N LEU A 65 9.15 -7.99 12.24
CA LEU A 65 9.11 -6.60 11.77
C LEU A 65 7.80 -6.21 11.08
N PRO A 66 7.19 -7.04 10.20
CA PRO A 66 5.94 -6.68 9.54
C PRO A 66 4.81 -6.39 10.54
N TYR A 67 4.72 -7.14 11.65
CA TYR A 67 3.70 -6.91 12.67
C TYR A 67 3.98 -5.64 13.49
N LYS A 68 5.24 -5.37 13.83
CA LYS A 68 5.62 -4.11 14.52
C LYS A 68 5.32 -2.89 13.65
N TRP A 69 5.64 -2.95 12.36
CA TRP A 69 5.33 -1.89 11.41
C TRP A 69 3.83 -1.72 11.22
N ARG A 70 3.07 -2.84 11.15
CA ARG A 70 1.61 -2.83 11.12
C ARG A 70 1.03 -2.05 12.28
N GLN A 71 1.44 -2.38 13.51
CA GLN A 71 0.98 -1.68 14.71
C GLN A 71 1.27 -0.17 14.65
N ARG A 72 2.49 0.20 14.24
CA ARG A 72 2.86 1.62 14.08
C ARG A 72 2.04 2.33 13.03
N LYS A 73 1.81 1.71 11.87
CA LYS A 73 1.07 2.30 10.75
C LYS A 73 -0.41 2.45 11.07
N VAL A 74 -1.02 1.42 11.65
CA VAL A 74 -2.40 1.49 12.13
C VAL A 74 -2.55 2.57 13.21
N TYR A 75 -1.62 2.65 14.15
CA TYR A 75 -1.61 3.71 15.17
C TYR A 75 -1.58 5.10 14.52
N LEU A 76 -0.65 5.36 13.59
CA LEU A 76 -0.55 6.65 12.91
C LEU A 76 -1.81 6.99 12.11
N SER A 77 -2.42 6.02 11.42
CA SER A 77 -3.68 6.25 10.70
C SER A 77 -4.84 6.58 11.65
N ARG A 78 -4.98 5.87 12.79
CA ARG A 78 -6.01 6.16 13.82
C ARG A 78 -5.84 7.54 14.46
N HIS A 79 -4.59 7.98 14.60
CA HIS A 79 -4.24 9.27 15.20
C HIS A 79 -3.99 10.38 14.18
N SER A 80 -4.35 10.18 12.92
CA SER A 80 -4.26 11.25 11.93
C SER A 80 -5.26 12.35 12.26
N GLN A 81 -4.89 13.60 11.95
CA GLN A 81 -5.59 14.80 12.41
C GLN A 81 -7.09 14.80 12.06
N LEU A 82 -7.48 14.16 10.96
CA LEU A 82 -8.87 14.17 10.48
C LEU A 82 -9.75 13.07 11.09
N VAL A 83 -9.17 12.03 11.70
CA VAL A 83 -9.92 10.94 12.36
C VAL A 83 -9.58 10.79 13.84
N GLN A 84 -8.76 11.69 14.40
CA GLN A 84 -8.40 11.68 15.82
C GLN A 84 -9.62 11.71 16.75
N CYS A 85 -10.68 12.44 16.37
CA CYS A 85 -11.94 12.49 17.12
C CYS A 85 -12.73 11.18 17.07
N LEU A 86 -12.40 10.28 16.14
CA LEU A 86 -13.04 8.99 15.93
C LEU A 86 -12.24 7.84 16.55
N ARG A 87 -11.21 8.13 17.38
CA ARG A 87 -10.34 7.11 17.99
C ARG A 87 -11.07 6.03 18.78
N HIS A 88 -12.26 6.34 19.28
CA HIS A 88 -13.09 5.44 20.10
C HIS A 88 -14.09 4.64 19.26
N LYS A 89 -14.13 4.85 17.94
CA LYS A 89 -14.99 4.12 17.02
C LYS A 89 -14.38 2.78 16.61
N SER A 90 -15.21 1.94 16.00
CA SER A 90 -14.78 0.67 15.45
C SER A 90 -13.84 0.86 14.26
N ASP A 91 -13.00 -0.14 14.01
CA ASP A 91 -12.05 -0.12 12.88
C ASP A 91 -12.74 0.02 11.52
N ALA A 92 -13.94 -0.54 11.36
CA ALA A 92 -14.72 -0.40 10.14
C ALA A 92 -15.20 1.04 9.91
N GLU A 93 -15.60 1.76 10.97
CA GLU A 93 -16.01 3.16 10.86
C GLU A 93 -14.81 4.06 10.56
N ILE A 94 -13.66 3.81 11.21
CA ILE A 94 -12.41 4.54 10.93
C ILE A 94 -11.99 4.32 9.47
N ALA A 95 -12.01 3.08 8.99
CA ALA A 95 -11.72 2.74 7.60
C ALA A 95 -12.63 3.50 6.62
N ARG A 96 -13.94 3.50 6.89
CA ARG A 96 -14.94 4.17 6.05
C ARG A 96 -14.66 5.68 5.93
N GLU A 97 -14.31 6.33 7.03
CA GLU A 97 -14.00 7.76 7.05
C GLU A 97 -12.68 8.07 6.35
N LEU A 98 -11.63 7.29 6.61
CA LEU A 98 -10.34 7.40 5.91
C LEU A 98 -10.52 7.26 4.40
N TYR A 99 -11.25 6.23 3.95
CA TYR A 99 -11.52 6.02 2.54
C TYR A 99 -12.42 7.11 1.96
N GLY A 100 -13.42 7.60 2.70
CA GLY A 100 -14.26 8.72 2.27
C GLY A 100 -13.47 10.03 2.06
N MET A 101 -12.49 10.31 2.91
CA MET A 101 -11.59 11.46 2.73
C MET A 101 -10.65 11.26 1.55
N ALA A 102 -10.01 10.09 1.43
CA ALA A 102 -9.14 9.79 0.31
C ALA A 102 -9.88 9.86 -1.03
N LYS A 103 -11.11 9.35 -1.13
CA LYS A 103 -11.93 9.45 -2.34
C LYS A 103 -12.21 10.91 -2.74
N ARG A 104 -12.59 11.76 -1.78
CA ARG A 104 -12.77 13.21 -2.01
C ARG A 104 -11.47 13.87 -2.46
N CYS A 105 -10.35 13.53 -1.82
CA CYS A 105 -9.03 14.01 -2.21
C CYS A 105 -8.70 13.59 -3.66
N LEU A 106 -8.91 12.33 -4.02
CA LEU A 106 -8.66 11.84 -5.38
C LEU A 106 -9.53 12.53 -6.41
N THR A 107 -10.81 12.77 -6.11
CA THR A 107 -11.69 13.53 -7.00
C THR A 107 -11.21 14.98 -7.18
N ALA A 108 -10.79 15.64 -6.10
CA ALA A 108 -10.20 16.98 -6.18
C ALA A 108 -8.91 16.99 -7.01
N PHE A 109 -8.04 15.98 -6.83
CA PHE A 109 -6.81 15.84 -7.60
C PHE A 109 -7.07 15.57 -9.07
N SER A 110 -8.08 14.75 -9.37
CA SER A 110 -8.55 14.53 -10.74
C SER A 110 -9.05 15.84 -11.35
N TYR A 111 -9.80 16.66 -10.61
CA TYR A 111 -10.24 17.96 -11.09
C TYR A 111 -9.08 18.94 -11.35
N ILE A 112 -8.14 19.05 -10.40
CA ILE A 112 -6.97 19.94 -10.48
C ILE A 112 -6.04 19.54 -11.63
N LEU A 113 -5.79 18.24 -11.79
CA LEU A 113 -5.01 17.72 -12.90
C LEU A 113 -5.74 17.99 -14.23
N GLY A 114 -7.05 17.74 -14.29
CA GLY A 114 -7.87 18.02 -15.47
C GLY A 114 -7.25 17.42 -16.75
N LYS A 115 -6.86 18.29 -17.68
CA LYS A 115 -6.15 17.94 -18.93
C LYS A 115 -4.63 18.18 -18.87
N LYS A 116 -4.11 18.68 -17.75
CA LYS A 116 -2.68 18.94 -17.56
C LYS A 116 -1.89 17.63 -17.52
N THR A 117 -0.62 17.69 -17.89
CA THR A 117 0.30 16.55 -17.83
C THR A 117 0.79 16.29 -16.41
N TYR A 118 1.14 17.37 -15.70
CA TYR A 118 1.60 17.40 -14.32
C TYR A 118 0.68 18.32 -13.50
N PHE A 119 0.75 18.23 -12.17
CA PHE A 119 -0.09 19.05 -11.29
C PHE A 119 0.26 20.54 -11.37
N VAL A 120 1.56 20.85 -11.33
CA VAL A 120 2.08 22.22 -11.27
C VAL A 120 3.12 22.43 -12.37
N GLY A 121 2.85 23.38 -13.28
CA GLY A 121 3.72 23.66 -14.43
C GLY A 121 3.77 22.56 -15.49
N ASP A 122 4.74 22.66 -16.39
CA ASP A 122 4.90 21.78 -17.56
C ASP A 122 5.88 20.62 -17.35
N ARG A 123 6.44 20.49 -16.14
CA ARG A 123 7.44 19.49 -15.77
C ARG A 123 7.06 18.80 -14.46
N PRO A 124 7.51 17.56 -14.21
CA PRO A 124 7.18 16.86 -12.98
C PRO A 124 7.80 17.56 -11.78
N THR A 125 6.98 17.71 -10.74
CA THR A 125 7.32 18.35 -9.47
C THR A 125 7.21 17.36 -8.32
N ALA A 126 7.52 17.79 -7.10
CA ALA A 126 7.43 16.95 -5.92
C ALA A 126 6.01 16.38 -5.73
N ILE A 127 4.95 17.14 -6.03
CA ILE A 127 3.58 16.65 -5.86
C ILE A 127 3.26 15.46 -6.78
N ASP A 128 3.74 15.46 -8.03
CA ASP A 128 3.55 14.35 -8.96
C ASP A 128 4.19 13.06 -8.42
N ALA A 129 5.40 13.17 -7.85
CA ALA A 129 6.08 12.07 -7.18
C ALA A 129 5.35 11.59 -5.91
N TYR A 130 4.81 12.52 -5.11
CA TYR A 130 4.03 12.18 -3.91
C TYR A 130 2.76 11.43 -4.28
N VAL A 131 1.97 11.93 -5.23
CA VAL A 131 0.75 11.25 -5.71
C VAL A 131 1.09 9.89 -6.29
N PHE A 132 2.11 9.80 -7.14
CA PHE A 132 2.59 8.54 -7.69
C PHE A 132 2.93 7.54 -6.57
N SER A 133 3.69 7.95 -5.56
CA SER A 133 4.10 7.09 -4.44
C SER A 133 2.92 6.52 -3.65
N ARG A 134 1.84 7.31 -3.50
CA ARG A 134 0.64 6.88 -2.76
C ARG A 134 -0.30 6.01 -3.59
N LEU A 135 -0.37 6.24 -4.91
CA LEU A 135 -1.18 5.42 -5.82
C LEU A 135 -0.51 4.09 -6.17
N TRP A 136 0.82 4.07 -6.21
CA TRP A 136 1.60 2.89 -6.58
C TRP A 136 1.18 1.60 -5.84
N PRO A 137 1.09 1.57 -4.49
CA PRO A 137 0.75 0.34 -3.78
C PRO A 137 -0.69 -0.12 -4.05
N LEU A 138 -1.61 0.80 -4.33
CA LEU A 138 -3.01 0.48 -4.66
C LEU A 138 -3.10 -0.22 -6.01
N LEU A 139 -2.48 0.37 -7.03
CA LEU A 139 -2.47 -0.17 -8.40
C LEU A 139 -1.62 -1.44 -8.51
N HIS A 140 -0.53 -1.51 -7.75
CA HIS A 140 0.25 -2.74 -7.66
C HIS A 140 -0.53 -3.85 -6.99
N TYR A 141 -1.24 -3.59 -5.89
CA TYR A 141 -2.13 -4.57 -5.29
C TYR A 141 -3.17 -5.09 -6.30
N GLU A 142 -3.82 -4.19 -7.05
CA GLU A 142 -4.80 -4.58 -8.08
C GLU A 142 -4.17 -5.43 -9.18
N SER A 143 -2.96 -5.11 -9.63
CA SER A 143 -2.23 -5.92 -10.62
C SER A 143 -1.86 -7.31 -10.09
N GLN A 144 -1.66 -7.45 -8.77
CA GLN A 144 -1.28 -8.72 -8.15
C GLN A 144 -2.47 -9.58 -7.69
N GLN A 145 -3.55 -8.96 -7.22
CA GLN A 145 -4.68 -9.64 -6.57
C GLN A 145 -6.01 -9.44 -7.31
N GLY A 146 -6.10 -8.39 -8.12
CA GLY A 146 -7.28 -8.05 -8.89
C GLY A 146 -7.37 -8.78 -10.22
N ASN A 147 -8.49 -8.60 -10.90
CA ASN A 147 -8.74 -9.17 -12.22
C ASN A 147 -8.71 -8.08 -13.32
N VAL A 148 -8.35 -6.84 -12.95
CA VAL A 148 -8.42 -5.67 -13.82
C VAL A 148 -7.04 -5.30 -14.33
N SER A 149 -6.86 -5.32 -15.66
CA SER A 149 -5.67 -4.73 -16.28
C SER A 149 -5.88 -3.21 -16.43
N TRP A 150 -5.55 -2.47 -15.36
CA TRP A 150 -5.73 -1.02 -15.32
C TRP A 150 -4.78 -0.26 -16.25
N HIS A 151 -3.75 -0.91 -16.79
CA HIS A 151 -2.81 -0.34 -17.76
C HIS A 151 -3.48 0.02 -19.10
N SER A 152 -4.55 -0.68 -19.46
CA SER A 152 -5.33 -0.40 -20.68
C SER A 152 -6.53 0.52 -20.43
N VAL A 153 -6.73 0.99 -19.20
CA VAL A 153 -7.80 1.94 -18.86
C VAL A 153 -7.39 3.32 -19.37
N GLY A 154 -7.55 3.52 -20.67
CA GLY A 154 -7.46 4.82 -21.32
C GLY A 154 -8.73 5.64 -21.13
N PRO A 155 -8.72 6.94 -21.49
CA PRO A 155 -9.90 7.81 -21.44
C PRO A 155 -11.11 7.28 -22.24
N SER A 156 -10.89 6.39 -23.20
CA SER A 156 -11.90 5.75 -24.06
C SER A 156 -12.11 4.26 -23.78
N GLY A 157 -11.49 3.73 -22.72
CA GLY A 157 -11.65 2.33 -22.31
C GLY A 157 -12.99 2.08 -21.63
N ASN A 158 -13.36 0.81 -21.47
CA ASN A 158 -14.58 0.40 -20.78
C ASN A 158 -14.41 0.56 -19.26
N ILE A 159 -14.44 1.81 -18.77
CA ILE A 159 -14.16 2.16 -17.36
C ILE A 159 -15.11 1.44 -16.40
N ASP A 160 -16.38 1.31 -16.78
CA ASP A 160 -17.42 0.74 -15.91
C ASP A 160 -17.16 -0.73 -15.54
N SER A 161 -16.64 -1.53 -16.48
CA SER A 161 -16.32 -2.94 -16.20
C SER A 161 -15.08 -3.08 -15.31
N ALA A 162 -14.08 -2.21 -15.48
CA ALA A 162 -12.90 -2.14 -14.64
C ALA A 162 -13.25 -1.71 -13.20
N VAL A 163 -14.15 -0.74 -13.06
CA VAL A 163 -14.62 -0.22 -11.76
C VAL A 163 -15.41 -1.28 -10.98
N GLN A 164 -16.27 -2.05 -11.64
CA GLN A 164 -17.05 -3.13 -11.04
C GLN A 164 -16.20 -4.33 -10.62
N SER A 165 -15.11 -4.58 -11.33
CA SER A 165 -14.23 -5.74 -11.10
C SER A 165 -13.09 -5.47 -10.13
N ALA A 166 -12.95 -4.23 -9.65
CA ALA A 166 -11.88 -3.81 -8.75
C ALA A 166 -11.96 -4.52 -7.40
N SER A 167 -10.80 -4.91 -6.86
CA SER A 167 -10.71 -5.69 -5.62
C SER A 167 -11.09 -4.93 -4.34
N HIS A 168 -11.05 -3.58 -4.37
CA HIS A 168 -11.30 -2.75 -3.19
C HIS A 168 -11.99 -1.42 -3.56
N PRO A 169 -12.91 -0.88 -2.73
CA PRO A 169 -13.65 0.35 -3.03
C PRO A 169 -12.79 1.61 -3.23
N LEU A 170 -11.61 1.68 -2.61
CA LEU A 170 -10.66 2.77 -2.83
C LEU A 170 -9.99 2.66 -4.20
N ILE A 171 -9.61 1.44 -4.61
CA ILE A 171 -9.00 1.17 -5.92
C ILE A 171 -10.02 1.44 -7.02
N SER A 172 -11.26 0.95 -6.85
CA SER A 172 -12.38 1.24 -7.74
C SER A 172 -12.53 2.75 -8.00
N HIS A 173 -12.42 3.57 -6.96
CA HIS A 173 -12.49 5.04 -7.08
C HIS A 173 -11.28 5.66 -7.78
N VAL A 174 -10.07 5.11 -7.59
CA VAL A 174 -8.88 5.54 -8.37
C VAL A 174 -9.10 5.25 -9.85
N LEU A 175 -9.64 4.08 -10.20
CA LEU A 175 -9.92 3.68 -11.59
C LEU A 175 -11.05 4.51 -12.23
N GLN A 176 -11.99 5.03 -11.45
CA GLN A 176 -12.99 6.01 -11.91
C GLN A 176 -12.35 7.35 -12.33
N CYS A 177 -11.11 7.62 -11.95
CA CYS A 177 -10.38 8.85 -12.30
C CYS A 177 -9.33 8.55 -13.40
N PRO A 178 -9.72 8.47 -14.69
CA PRO A 178 -8.83 8.00 -15.76
C PRO A 178 -7.64 8.92 -16.00
N ASN A 179 -7.77 10.23 -15.73
CA ASN A 179 -6.66 11.17 -15.85
C ASN A 179 -5.56 10.95 -14.80
N LEU A 180 -5.93 10.56 -13.57
CA LEU A 180 -4.95 10.18 -12.54
C LEU A 180 -4.25 8.87 -12.89
N VAL A 181 -4.98 7.89 -13.42
CA VAL A 181 -4.39 6.63 -13.90
C VAL A 181 -3.44 6.89 -15.08
N ALA A 182 -3.85 7.71 -16.04
CA ALA A 182 -2.99 8.10 -17.16
C ALA A 182 -1.74 8.86 -16.70
N HIS A 183 -1.88 9.76 -15.72
CA HIS A 183 -0.75 10.44 -15.09
C HIS A 183 0.19 9.44 -14.42
N PHE A 184 -0.34 8.50 -13.64
CA PHE A 184 0.46 7.45 -12.99
C PHE A 184 1.25 6.63 -14.02
N ILE A 185 0.59 6.16 -15.08
CA ILE A 185 1.21 5.39 -16.16
C ILE A 185 2.31 6.20 -16.85
N ARG A 186 2.08 7.49 -17.07
CA ARG A 186 3.09 8.40 -17.65
C ARG A 186 4.34 8.47 -16.79
N ILE A 187 4.20 8.83 -15.51
CA ILE A 187 5.32 8.91 -14.55
C ILE A 187 6.04 7.56 -14.45
N GLN A 188 5.31 6.46 -14.43
CA GLN A 188 5.88 5.12 -14.37
C GLN A 188 6.74 4.81 -15.60
N ASN A 189 6.25 5.09 -16.81
CA ASN A 189 6.95 4.79 -18.04
C ASN A 189 8.15 5.72 -18.27
N GLU A 190 8.03 6.99 -17.87
CA GLU A 190 9.07 8.01 -18.04
C GLU A 190 10.24 7.79 -17.07
N PHE A 191 9.95 7.57 -15.78
CA PHE A 191 10.99 7.53 -14.74
C PHE A 191 11.35 6.11 -14.29
N PHE A 192 10.46 5.13 -14.47
CA PHE A 192 10.65 3.75 -13.99
C PHE A 192 10.33 2.70 -15.07
N PRO A 193 10.95 2.77 -16.27
CA PRO A 193 10.61 1.89 -17.39
C PRO A 193 10.80 0.40 -17.07
N LYS A 194 11.86 0.07 -16.32
CA LYS A 194 12.11 -1.31 -15.85
C LYS A 194 11.04 -1.81 -14.88
N ALA A 195 10.51 -0.92 -14.03
CA ALA A 195 9.41 -1.28 -13.14
C ALA A 195 8.13 -1.50 -13.95
N ALA A 196 7.82 -0.62 -14.91
CA ALA A 196 6.64 -0.77 -15.78
C ALA A 196 6.63 -2.12 -16.52
N GLU A 197 7.79 -2.58 -17.00
CA GLU A 197 7.91 -3.92 -17.61
C GLU A 197 7.64 -5.06 -16.64
N HIS A 198 8.11 -4.94 -15.39
CA HIS A 198 7.87 -5.95 -14.36
C HIS A 198 6.38 -6.07 -14.02
N PHE A 199 5.63 -4.97 -14.02
CA PHE A 199 4.18 -5.02 -13.85
C PHE A 199 3.51 -5.79 -15.01
N ARG A 200 3.88 -5.48 -16.27
CA ARG A 200 3.34 -6.17 -17.45
C ARG A 200 3.70 -7.66 -17.53
N ARG A 201 4.91 -8.05 -17.11
CA ARG A 201 5.34 -9.46 -17.02
C ARG A 201 4.78 -10.18 -15.79
N GLY A 202 4.53 -9.45 -14.71
CA GLY A 202 3.91 -9.94 -13.49
C GLY A 202 2.54 -10.54 -13.78
N GLU A 203 1.65 -9.81 -14.45
CA GLU A 203 0.27 -10.23 -14.77
C GLU A 203 0.20 -11.62 -15.46
N THR A 204 1.14 -11.93 -16.36
CA THR A 204 1.18 -13.20 -17.12
C THR A 204 1.79 -14.37 -16.34
N SER A 205 2.79 -14.12 -15.49
CA SER A 205 3.38 -15.17 -14.63
C SER A 205 2.57 -15.45 -13.36
N LEU A 206 1.84 -14.44 -12.85
CA LEU A 206 1.05 -14.54 -11.64
C LEU A 206 -0.21 -15.37 -11.81
N GLY A 207 -0.83 -15.40 -13.00
CA GLY A 207 -1.94 -16.33 -13.26
C GLY A 207 -1.55 -17.79 -12.97
N LYS A 208 -0.29 -18.16 -13.25
CA LYS A 208 0.29 -19.47 -12.91
C LYS A 208 0.72 -19.57 -11.45
N ALA A 209 1.31 -18.53 -10.87
CA ALA A 209 1.76 -18.55 -9.48
C ALA A 209 0.59 -18.49 -8.46
N ARG A 210 -0.56 -17.91 -8.82
CA ARG A 210 -1.79 -17.84 -8.00
C ARG A 210 -2.41 -19.22 -7.80
N LEU A 211 -2.51 -20.03 -8.86
CA LEU A 211 -2.95 -21.43 -8.78
C LEU A 211 -2.08 -22.25 -7.80
N ILE A 212 -0.77 -21.98 -7.78
CA ILE A 212 0.16 -22.67 -6.91
C ILE A 212 0.12 -22.08 -5.49
N SER A 213 0.09 -20.75 -5.33
CA SER A 213 0.06 -20.09 -4.02
C SER A 213 -1.23 -20.36 -3.25
N ASP A 214 -2.39 -20.45 -3.92
CA ASP A 214 -3.65 -20.80 -3.24
C ASP A 214 -3.61 -22.24 -2.70
N ALA A 215 -2.85 -23.13 -3.33
CA ALA A 215 -2.57 -24.47 -2.79
C ALA A 215 -1.59 -24.46 -1.60
N PHE A 216 -0.65 -23.51 -1.52
CA PHE A 216 0.37 -23.43 -0.47
C PHE A 216 0.05 -22.51 0.72
N VAL A 217 -0.89 -21.56 0.57
CA VAL A 217 -1.29 -20.61 1.64
C VAL A 217 -2.23 -21.26 2.67
N ALA A 218 -2.76 -22.45 2.40
CA ALA A 218 -3.70 -23.15 3.24
C ALA A 218 -3.08 -23.95 4.41
N HIS A 219 -2.09 -23.46 5.16
CA HIS A 219 -1.75 -24.10 6.45
C HIS A 219 -1.37 -23.11 7.57
N PRO A 220 -2.35 -22.56 8.31
CA PRO A 220 -2.16 -21.99 9.66
C PRO A 220 -1.50 -22.97 10.65
N VAL A 221 -1.48 -24.27 10.30
CA VAL A 221 -0.86 -25.36 11.06
C VAL A 221 0.65 -25.18 11.18
N ARG A 222 1.36 -24.63 10.18
CA ARG A 222 2.83 -24.49 10.24
C ARG A 222 3.26 -23.48 11.30
N ASP A 223 2.61 -22.33 11.35
CA ASP A 223 2.92 -21.29 12.33
C ASP A 223 2.49 -21.74 13.74
N CYS A 224 1.42 -22.55 13.85
CA CYS A 224 0.97 -23.18 15.10
C CYS A 224 1.96 -24.25 15.60
N LEU A 225 2.51 -25.08 14.70
CA LEU A 225 3.50 -26.11 15.05
C LEU A 225 4.82 -25.51 15.54
N LEU A 226 5.27 -24.41 14.93
CA LEU A 226 6.46 -23.69 15.40
C LEU A 226 6.24 -23.07 16.79
N PHE A 227 5.06 -22.51 17.04
CA PHE A 227 4.70 -22.00 18.36
C PHE A 227 4.59 -23.12 19.41
N ALA A 228 3.96 -24.24 19.05
CA ALA A 228 3.86 -25.41 19.93
C ALA A 228 5.24 -25.97 20.28
N GLY A 229 6.17 -26.04 19.32
CA GLY A 229 7.55 -26.47 19.56
C GLY A 229 8.31 -25.52 20.49
N PHE A 230 8.18 -24.20 20.28
CA PHE A 230 8.81 -23.21 21.15
C PHE A 230 8.27 -23.26 22.58
N VAL A 231 6.93 -23.31 22.74
CA VAL A 231 6.28 -23.41 24.05
C VAL A 231 6.69 -24.71 24.74
N ALA A 232 6.66 -25.85 24.05
CA ALA A 232 7.12 -27.12 24.60
C ALA A 232 8.58 -27.02 25.07
N GLY A 233 9.47 -26.41 24.29
CA GLY A 233 10.87 -26.18 24.67
C GLY A 233 11.01 -25.35 25.95
N VAL A 234 10.24 -24.27 26.09
CA VAL A 234 10.23 -23.44 27.30
C VAL A 234 9.69 -24.21 28.51
N PHE A 235 8.63 -25.00 28.33
CA PHE A 235 8.08 -25.85 29.40
C PHE A 235 9.04 -26.95 29.84
N VAL A 236 9.74 -27.61 28.90
CA VAL A 236 10.77 -28.61 29.22
C VAL A 236 11.94 -27.96 29.95
N ALA A 237 12.42 -26.79 29.49
CA ALA A 237 13.49 -26.06 30.17
C ALA A 237 13.09 -25.62 31.58
N TYR A 238 11.85 -25.15 31.76
CA TYR A 238 11.30 -24.78 33.06
C TYR A 238 11.21 -26.00 33.99
N ALA A 239 10.66 -27.12 33.50
CA ALA A 239 10.53 -28.35 34.27
C ALA A 239 11.91 -28.94 34.66
N HIS A 240 12.92 -28.81 33.80
CA HIS A 240 14.31 -29.16 34.12
C HIS A 240 14.87 -28.23 35.22
N SER A 241 14.68 -26.91 35.11
CA SER A 241 15.18 -25.94 36.09
C SER A 241 14.59 -26.13 37.50
N LYS A 242 13.36 -26.66 37.58
CA LYS A 242 12.66 -26.96 38.82
C LYS A 242 12.87 -28.40 39.32
N GLY A 243 13.68 -29.20 38.62
CA GLY A 243 13.99 -30.59 39.00
C GLY A 243 12.81 -31.56 38.88
N LEU A 244 11.77 -31.21 38.10
CA LEU A 244 10.58 -32.04 37.90
C LEU A 244 10.85 -33.21 36.94
N ILE A 245 11.95 -33.17 36.18
CA ILE A 245 12.34 -34.20 35.22
C ILE A 245 13.81 -34.54 35.44
N ARG A 246 14.13 -35.80 35.78
CA ARG A 246 15.50 -36.34 35.77
C ARG A 246 15.70 -37.09 34.47
N ILE A 247 16.59 -36.59 33.62
CA ILE A 247 16.98 -37.29 32.39
C ILE A 247 17.88 -38.44 32.83
N LEU A 248 17.43 -39.69 32.68
CA LEU A 248 18.29 -40.85 32.88
C LEU A 248 19.38 -40.82 31.79
N PRO A 249 20.67 -40.87 32.15
CA PRO A 249 21.72 -41.06 31.16
C PRO A 249 21.56 -42.46 30.55
N ALA A 250 21.61 -42.52 29.22
CA ALA A 250 21.67 -43.76 28.46
C ALA A 250 23.02 -44.47 28.66
#